data_AF-E1YH42-F1
#
_entry.id   AF-E1YH42-F1
#
_cell.length_a   1.000
_cell.length_b   1.000
_cell.length_c   1.000
_cell.angle_alpha   90.00
_cell.angle_beta   90.00
_cell.angle_gamma   90.00
#
_symmetry.space_group_name_H-M   'P 1'
#
loop_
_entity.id
_entity.type
_entity.pdbx_description
1 polymer ?
#
loop_
_entity_poly.entity_id
_entity_poly.type
_entity_poly.pdbx_seq_one_letter_code
_entity_poly.pdbx_strand_id
1 'polypeptide(L)'
;MTTSLKSKTIEQLMAEADELVKKINAEHINDLKEEHRIQFEKHAQKLQELKAKVHAGNKETTESHSSAEGIHEAILDIIKAMHNLTTHKS
;
A
#
# COMPACT_ATOMS: atom_id res chain seq x y z
N MET A 1 -16.03 -10.20 -6.35
CA MET A 1 -16.57 -8.82 -6.42
C MET A 1 -15.37 -7.86 -6.52
N THR A 2 -14.88 -7.57 -7.73
CA THR A 2 -13.56 -6.93 -7.98
C THR A 2 -13.67 -5.54 -8.61
N THR A 3 -14.54 -4.66 -8.07
CA THR A 3 -14.80 -3.37 -8.72
C THR A 3 -14.75 -2.13 -7.82
N SER A 4 -14.55 -2.22 -6.49
CA SER A 4 -14.52 -1.01 -5.65
C SER A 4 -13.14 -0.34 -5.51
N LEU A 5 -12.04 -1.06 -5.76
CA LEU A 5 -10.69 -0.50 -5.59
C LEU A 5 -10.35 0.55 -6.66
N LYS A 6 -10.84 0.40 -7.90
CA LYS A 6 -10.54 1.32 -9.02
C LYS A 6 -11.16 2.71 -8.86
N SER A 7 -12.18 2.86 -8.03
CA SER A 7 -12.84 4.15 -7.79
C SER A 7 -12.38 4.84 -6.51
N LYS A 8 -11.47 4.23 -5.73
CA LYS A 8 -10.99 4.81 -4.47
C LYS A 8 -9.99 5.92 -4.78
N THR A 9 -10.05 6.98 -3.96
CA THR A 9 -9.04 8.04 -4.00
C THR A 9 -7.71 7.54 -3.43
N ILE A 10 -6.62 8.20 -3.78
CA ILE A 10 -5.27 7.91 -3.26
C ILE A 10 -5.27 7.89 -1.72
N GLU A 11 -6.00 8.80 -1.08
CA GLU A 11 -6.12 8.88 0.37
C GLU A 11 -6.83 7.65 0.97
N GLN A 12 -7.94 7.21 0.36
CA GLN A 12 -8.66 6.01 0.79
C GLN A 12 -7.80 4.76 0.65
N LEU A 13 -7.03 4.65 -0.43
CA LEU A 13 -6.13 3.52 -0.64
C LEU A 13 -4.95 3.53 0.33
N MET A 14 -4.41 4.71 0.65
CA MET A 14 -3.40 4.84 1.69
C MET A 14 -3.93 4.41 3.07
N ALA A 15 -5.17 4.79 3.40
CA ALA A 15 -5.81 4.38 4.65
C ALA A 15 -6.03 2.87 4.72
N GLU A 16 -6.50 2.26 3.63
CA GLU A 16 -6.67 0.80 3.53
C GLU A 16 -5.33 0.06 3.64
N ALA A 17 -4.29 0.57 2.98
CA ALA A 17 -2.96 0.00 3.08
C ALA A 17 -2.39 0.10 4.51
N ASP A 18 -2.63 1.20 5.24
CA ASP A 18 -2.26 1.33 6.65
C ASP A 18 -3.00 0.33 7.55
N GLU A 19 -4.30 0.14 7.32
CA GLU A 19 -5.08 -0.84 8.06
C GLU A 19 -4.55 -2.25 7.84
N LEU A 20 -4.16 -2.58 6.60
CA LEU A 20 -3.52 -3.86 6.30
C LEU A 20 -2.17 -4.01 7.02
N VAL A 21 -1.34 -2.97 7.02
CA VAL A 21 -0.06 -2.96 7.75
C VAL A 21 -0.28 -3.21 9.23
N LYS A 22 -1.23 -2.51 9.85
CA LYS A 22 -1.58 -2.68 11.28
C LYS A 22 -2.08 -4.10 11.55
N LYS A 23 -2.95 -4.62 10.70
CA LYS A 23 -3.49 -5.97 10.85
C LYS A 23 -2.41 -7.05 10.73
N ILE A 24 -1.52 -6.94 9.74
CA ILE A 24 -0.40 -7.87 9.58
C ILE A 24 0.53 -7.80 10.78
N ASN A 25 0.88 -6.60 11.24
CA ASN A 25 1.73 -6.40 12.42
C ASN A 25 1.11 -6.95 13.71
N ALA A 26 -0.21 -6.82 13.88
CA ALA A 26 -0.90 -7.28 15.08
C ALA A 26 -1.17 -8.79 15.08
N GLU A 27 -1.54 -9.35 13.93
CA GLU A 27 -2.11 -10.71 13.85
C GLU A 27 -1.19 -11.73 13.18
N HIS A 28 -0.26 -11.32 12.30
CA HIS A 28 0.42 -12.27 11.41
C HIS A 28 1.95 -12.13 11.40
N ILE A 29 2.53 -11.04 11.91
CA ILE A 29 3.98 -10.75 11.76
C ILE A 29 4.89 -11.83 12.37
N ASN A 30 4.43 -12.46 13.45
CA ASN A 30 5.16 -13.54 14.13
C ASN A 30 4.99 -14.90 13.41
N ASP A 31 3.93 -15.06 12.63
CA ASP A 31 3.60 -16.28 11.89
C ASP A 31 4.10 -16.24 10.44
N LEU A 32 4.53 -15.06 9.96
CA LEU A 32 5.12 -14.90 8.65
C LEU A 32 6.54 -15.48 8.62
N LYS A 33 6.84 -16.24 7.56
CA LYS A 33 8.22 -16.64 7.24
C LYS A 33 9.09 -15.39 7.07
N GLU A 34 10.37 -15.50 7.42
CA GLU A 34 11.36 -14.42 7.30
C GLU A 34 11.31 -13.74 5.92
N GLU A 35 11.25 -14.53 4.84
CA GLU A 35 11.14 -14.02 3.46
C GLU A 35 9.88 -13.16 3.24
N HIS A 36 8.75 -13.59 3.77
CA HIS A 36 7.49 -12.86 3.69
C HIS A 36 7.49 -11.62 4.58
N ARG A 37 8.15 -11.68 5.74
CA ARG A 37 8.34 -10.52 6.63
C ARG A 37 9.19 -9.44 5.95
N ILE A 38 10.29 -9.82 5.30
CA ILE A 38 11.13 -8.90 4.53
C ILE A 38 10.34 -8.26 3.38
N GLN A 39 9.49 -9.02 2.68
CA GLN A 39 8.63 -8.44 1.64
C GLN A 39 7.61 -7.47 2.23
N PHE A 40 7.00 -7.82 3.36
CA PHE A 40 6.09 -6.95 4.08
C PHE A 40 6.74 -5.62 4.46
N GLU A 41 7.94 -5.66 5.06
CA GLU A 41 8.69 -4.46 5.44
C GLU A 41 9.00 -3.57 4.23
N LYS A 42 9.44 -4.17 3.11
CA LYS A 42 9.66 -3.44 1.85
C LYS A 42 8.39 -2.74 1.36
N HIS A 43 7.26 -3.42 1.41
CA HIS A 43 5.98 -2.84 1.00
C HIS A 43 5.51 -1.73 1.94
N ALA A 44 5.70 -1.89 3.25
CA ALA A 44 5.39 -0.86 4.25
C ALA A 44 6.26 0.39 4.09
N GLN A 45 7.57 0.22 3.84
CA GLN A 45 8.48 1.33 3.57
C GLN A 45 8.09 2.06 2.28
N LYS A 46 7.82 1.32 1.20
CA LYS A 46 7.39 1.90 -0.08
C LYS A 46 6.07 2.66 0.04
N LEU A 47 5.12 2.17 0.85
CA LEU A 47 3.90 2.90 1.17
C LEU A 47 4.23 4.24 1.83
N GLN A 48 5.11 4.26 2.83
CA GLN A 48 5.54 5.49 3.51
C GLN A 48 6.16 6.52 2.55
N GLU A 49 6.99 6.08 1.60
CA GLU A 49 7.56 6.94 0.57
C GLU A 49 6.48 7.52 -0.37
N LEU A 50 5.51 6.71 -0.78
CA LEU A 50 4.38 7.17 -1.60
C LEU A 50 3.54 8.20 -0.85
N LYS A 51 3.27 7.98 0.43
CA LYS A 51 2.58 8.97 1.28
C LYS A 51 3.34 10.29 1.35
N ALA A 52 4.65 10.22 1.55
CA ALA A 52 5.50 11.41 1.59
C ALA A 52 5.46 12.16 0.24
N LYS A 53 5.48 11.44 -0.88
CA LYS A 53 5.35 12.03 -2.23
C LYS A 53 3.98 12.68 -2.46
N VAL A 54 2.88 12.04 -2.03
CA VAL A 54 1.53 12.62 -2.10
C VAL A 54 1.44 13.90 -1.26
N HIS A 55 2.01 13.87 -0.05
CA HIS A 55 1.98 15.02 0.86
C HIS A 55 2.94 16.15 0.44
N ALA A 56 4.10 15.81 -0.14
CA ALA A 56 5.08 16.75 -0.67
C ALA A 56 4.66 17.38 -2.01
N GLY A 57 3.97 16.61 -2.87
CA GLY A 57 3.40 17.09 -4.13
C GLY A 57 2.29 18.14 -3.95
N ASN A 58 1.76 18.31 -2.74
CA ASN A 58 0.89 19.44 -2.38
C ASN A 58 1.64 20.74 -2.08
N LYS A 59 2.99 20.71 -2.01
CA LYS A 59 3.85 21.86 -1.66
C LYS A 59 4.66 22.41 -2.83
N GLU A 60 4.90 21.63 -3.88
CA GLU A 60 5.54 22.08 -5.12
C GLU A 60 4.57 21.95 -6.29
N THR A 61 4.23 23.09 -6.87
CA THR A 61 3.40 23.23 -8.07
C THR A 61 3.96 22.43 -9.25
N THR A 62 3.04 21.98 -10.10
CA THR A 62 3.23 21.66 -11.53
C THR A 62 4.20 20.51 -11.86
N GLU A 63 3.66 19.32 -12.07
CA GLU A 63 3.66 18.66 -13.39
C GLU A 63 2.91 17.31 -13.35
N SER A 64 2.00 17.17 -14.32
CA SER A 64 1.50 15.90 -14.85
C SER A 64 0.48 15.13 -14.02
N HIS A 65 -0.77 15.15 -14.51
CA HIS A 65 -1.81 14.14 -14.26
C HIS A 65 -1.29 12.67 -14.35
N SER A 66 -0.16 12.43 -15.02
CA SER A 66 0.56 11.15 -15.07
C SER A 66 1.19 10.68 -13.74
N SER A 67 1.53 11.59 -12.82
CA SER A 67 2.15 11.24 -11.53
C SER A 67 1.13 10.67 -10.53
N ALA A 68 -0.11 11.15 -10.56
CA ALA A 68 -1.17 10.68 -9.67
C ALA A 68 -1.66 9.27 -10.03
N GLU A 69 -1.78 8.97 -11.33
CA GLU A 69 -2.16 7.64 -11.83
C GLU A 69 -1.11 6.58 -11.45
N GLY A 70 0.18 6.88 -11.62
CA GLY A 70 1.26 5.96 -11.23
C GLY A 70 1.36 5.73 -9.72
N ILE A 71 1.05 6.74 -8.89
CA ILE A 71 0.97 6.57 -7.43
C ILE A 71 -0.23 5.71 -7.05
N HIS A 72 -1.37 5.92 -7.68
CA HIS A 72 -2.59 5.13 -7.47
C HIS A 72 -2.34 3.65 -7.76
N GLU A 73 -1.76 3.32 -8.91
CA GLU A 73 -1.42 1.93 -9.26
C GLU A 73 -0.39 1.32 -8.29
N ALA A 74 0.62 2.08 -7.89
CA ALA A 74 1.63 1.60 -6.95
C ALA A 74 1.04 1.25 -5.57
N ILE A 75 0.07 2.02 -5.08
CA ILE A 75 -0.61 1.72 -3.81
C ILE A 75 -1.51 0.48 -3.97
N LEU A 76 -2.22 0.36 -5.10
CA LEU A 76 -3.04 -0.83 -5.37
C LEU A 76 -2.21 -2.11 -5.39
N ASP A 77 -1.01 -2.07 -5.99
CA ASP A 77 -0.13 -3.23 -6.02
C ASP A 77 0.44 -3.56 -4.64
N ILE A 78 0.70 -2.56 -3.79
CA ILE A 78 1.06 -2.79 -2.39
C ILE A 78 -0.10 -3.47 -1.64
N ILE A 79 -1.33 -2.99 -1.78
CA ILE A 79 -2.50 -3.59 -1.12
C ILE A 79 -2.67 -5.05 -1.55
N LYS A 80 -2.59 -5.33 -2.86
CA LYS A 80 -2.67 -6.72 -3.37
C LYS A 80 -1.55 -7.59 -2.82
N ALA A 81 -0.31 -7.11 -2.82
CA ALA A 81 0.83 -7.86 -2.32
C ALA A 81 0.67 -8.18 -0.83
N MET A 82 0.31 -7.19 -0.01
CA MET A 82 0.06 -7.39 1.42
C MET A 82 -1.14 -8.32 1.66
N HIS A 83 -2.18 -8.25 0.84
CA HIS A 83 -3.28 -9.20 0.92
C HIS A 83 -2.81 -10.62 0.67
N ASN A 84 -2.00 -10.85 -0.36
CA ASN A 84 -1.43 -12.17 -0.67
C ASN A 84 -0.62 -12.74 0.50
N LEU A 85 0.11 -11.89 1.24
CA LEU A 85 0.84 -12.31 2.44
C LEU A 85 -0.08 -12.82 3.56
N THR A 86 -1.30 -12.29 3.67
CA THR A 86 -2.30 -12.71 4.67
C THR A 86 -3.21 -13.84 4.21
N THR A 87 -3.40 -14.01 2.90
CA THR A 87 -4.31 -15.03 2.34
C THR A 87 -3.65 -16.38 2.15
N HIS A 88 -2.36 -16.54 2.44
CA HIS A 88 -1.73 -17.86 2.62
C HIS A 88 -2.18 -18.50 3.95
N LYS A 89 -3.48 -18.77 4.08
CA LYS A 89 -3.99 -19.80 4.99
C LYS A 89 -4.05 -21.11 4.22
N SER A 90 -3.17 -22.02 4.63
CA SER A 90 -3.11 -23.47 4.32
C SER A 90 -2.69 -23.89 2.91
#